data_AF-A0A9E3DM58-F1
#
_entry.id   AF-A0A9E3DM58-F1
#
_cell.length_a   1.000
_cell.length_b   1.000
_cell.length_c   1.000
_cell.angle_alpha   90.00
_cell.angle_beta   90.00
_cell.angle_gamma   90.00
#
_symmetry.space_group_name_H-M   'P 1'
#
loop_
_entity.id
_entity.type
_entity.pdbx_description
1 polymer ?
#
loop_
_entity_poly.entity_id
_entity_poly.type
_entity_poly.pdbx_seq_one_letter_code
_entity_poly.pdbx_strand_id
1 'polypeptide(L)'
;MKQIHVEYEPQLEIGVVATDLLRLRPVVFTGAEVTWQHLAASTAIPGIFSQHRISNRVYSDGGLLDAVPIWAAAEMGAQYILAVNVLPELPNAAIRQAAKLLRKVMRFRPSLPESVVVHRITAPCLGSVRDALYWKRDNVVRWVEAGEKDAAEQVNQVRTLSQPEIPLDSDWSPARY
;
A
#
# COMPACT_ATOMS: atom_id res chain seq x y z
N MET A 1 -18.18 -14.47 5.55
CA MET A 1 -16.84 -13.98 5.20
C MET A 1 -15.74 -15.04 5.13
N LYS A 2 -15.84 -16.20 5.80
CA LYS A 2 -14.81 -17.28 5.75
C LYS A 2 -14.70 -18.04 4.41
N GLN A 3 -15.62 -17.82 3.46
CA GLN A 3 -15.81 -18.71 2.31
C GLN A 3 -15.23 -18.18 0.99
N ILE A 4 -14.82 -16.91 0.92
CA ILE A 4 -14.31 -16.27 -0.32
C ILE A 4 -12.79 -16.51 -0.51
N HIS A 5 -12.11 -17.08 0.49
CA HIS A 5 -10.64 -17.21 0.50
C HIS A 5 -10.09 -18.47 -0.17
N VAL A 6 -10.91 -19.47 -0.47
CA VAL A 6 -10.41 -20.82 -0.78
C VAL A 6 -10.14 -21.04 -2.27
N GLU A 7 -10.68 -20.18 -3.14
CA GLU A 7 -10.65 -20.41 -4.61
C GLU A 7 -9.98 -19.28 -5.41
N TYR A 8 -9.49 -18.22 -4.76
CA TYR A 8 -8.85 -17.12 -5.46
C TYR A 8 -7.34 -17.35 -5.59
N GLU A 9 -6.89 -17.62 -6.81
CA GLU A 9 -5.48 -17.63 -7.17
C GLU A 9 -5.12 -16.26 -7.79
N PRO A 10 -4.21 -15.49 -7.17
CA PRO A 10 -3.88 -14.15 -7.66
C PRO A 10 -3.14 -14.24 -9.00
N GLN A 11 -3.63 -13.51 -10.00
CA GLN A 11 -3.02 -13.43 -11.34
C GLN A 11 -1.71 -12.63 -11.36
N LEU A 12 -1.43 -11.89 -10.28
CA LEU A 12 -0.24 -11.07 -10.09
C LEU A 12 0.37 -11.40 -8.74
N GLU A 13 1.70 -11.35 -8.64
CA GLU A 13 2.38 -11.46 -7.37
C GLU A 13 1.93 -10.32 -6.44
N ILE A 14 1.50 -10.68 -5.24
CA ILE A 14 1.02 -9.74 -4.22
C ILE A 14 1.98 -9.71 -3.05
N GLY A 15 2.28 -8.49 -2.58
CA GLY A 15 2.99 -8.23 -1.34
C GLY A 15 2.13 -7.41 -0.39
N VAL A 16 1.99 -7.85 0.86
CA VAL A 16 1.23 -7.17 1.91
C VAL A 16 2.16 -6.79 3.04
N VAL A 17 2.28 -5.50 3.35
CA VAL A 17 3.15 -5.01 4.42
C VAL A 17 2.34 -4.80 5.69
N ALA A 18 2.80 -5.38 6.80
CA ALA A 18 2.27 -5.09 8.13
C ALA A 18 3.41 -4.78 9.11
N THR A 19 3.08 -4.12 10.21
CA THR A 19 4.06 -3.80 11.25
C THR A 19 4.03 -4.83 12.38
N ASP A 20 5.14 -5.55 12.62
CA ASP A 20 5.33 -6.36 13.83
C ASP A 20 5.51 -5.41 15.02
N LEU A 21 4.50 -5.33 15.88
CA LEU A 21 4.46 -4.36 16.98
C LEU A 21 5.46 -4.67 18.09
N LEU A 22 5.84 -5.93 18.27
CA LEU A 22 6.79 -6.31 19.32
C LEU A 22 8.22 -6.06 18.86
N ARG A 23 8.54 -6.44 17.61
CA ARG A 23 9.88 -6.24 17.03
C ARG A 23 10.08 -4.87 16.44
N LEU A 24 9.01 -4.09 16.34
CA LEU A 24 9.08 -2.72 15.91
C LEU A 24 9.70 -2.59 14.50
N ARG A 25 9.25 -3.45 13.59
CA ARG A 25 9.73 -3.52 12.20
C ARG A 25 8.60 -3.90 11.24
N PRO A 26 8.65 -3.45 9.98
CA PRO A 26 7.71 -3.94 8.99
C PRO A 26 8.09 -5.36 8.55
N VAL A 27 7.10 -6.08 8.04
CA VAL A 27 7.21 -7.41 7.45
C VAL A 27 6.37 -7.39 6.18
N VAL A 28 6.95 -7.86 5.08
CA VAL A 28 6.22 -8.13 3.83
C VAL A 28 5.81 -9.60 3.84
N PHE A 29 4.55 -9.86 3.47
CA PHE A 29 4.04 -11.20 3.20
C PHE A 29 3.73 -11.33 1.71
N THR A 30 4.11 -12.42 1.05
CA THR A 30 4.00 -12.58 -0.42
C THR A 30 3.26 -13.83 -0.87
N GLY A 31 2.61 -13.77 -2.03
CA GLY A 31 2.04 -14.95 -2.69
C GLY A 31 1.12 -15.81 -1.79
N ALA A 32 1.40 -17.11 -1.73
CA ALA A 32 0.54 -18.11 -1.07
C ALA A 32 0.44 -17.98 0.47
N GLU A 33 1.33 -17.24 1.14
CA GLU A 33 1.17 -16.97 2.58
C GLU A 33 0.13 -15.89 2.87
N VAL A 34 -0.24 -15.06 1.89
CA VAL A 34 -1.19 -13.97 2.11
C VAL A 34 -2.59 -14.54 2.38
N THR A 35 -3.21 -14.07 3.46
CA THR A 35 -4.56 -14.46 3.88
C THR A 35 -5.32 -13.21 4.34
N TRP A 36 -6.61 -13.34 4.63
CA TRP A 36 -7.43 -12.24 5.13
C TRP A 36 -6.87 -11.63 6.41
N GLN A 37 -6.14 -12.43 7.22
CA GLN A 37 -5.51 -11.94 8.45
C GLN A 37 -4.36 -10.98 8.14
N HIS A 38 -3.58 -11.26 7.08
CA HIS A 38 -2.52 -10.38 6.61
C HIS A 38 -3.09 -9.06 6.09
N LEU A 39 -4.18 -9.12 5.29
CA LEU A 39 -4.87 -7.94 4.77
C LEU A 39 -5.49 -7.10 5.90
N ALA A 40 -6.14 -7.74 6.87
CA ALA A 40 -6.74 -7.07 8.02
C ALA A 40 -5.68 -6.46 8.93
N ALA A 41 -4.54 -7.14 9.15
CA ALA A 41 -3.41 -6.59 9.88
C ALA A 41 -2.85 -5.34 9.20
N SER A 42 -2.64 -5.40 7.88
CA SER A 42 -2.06 -4.31 7.08
C SER A 42 -2.86 -3.01 7.12
N THR A 43 -4.14 -3.06 7.46
CA THR A 43 -5.04 -1.89 7.56
C THR A 43 -5.48 -1.60 9.01
N ALA A 44 -4.92 -2.32 9.98
CA ALA A 44 -5.30 -2.18 11.40
C ALA A 44 -4.61 -0.98 12.05
N ILE A 45 -5.13 0.22 11.79
CA ILE A 45 -4.60 1.49 12.36
C ILE A 45 -4.65 1.42 13.90
N PRO A 46 -3.52 1.60 14.61
CA PRO A 46 -3.48 1.60 16.07
C PRO A 46 -4.46 2.60 16.68
N GLY A 47 -5.24 2.13 17.67
CA GLY A 47 -6.24 2.95 18.37
C GLY A 47 -7.56 3.13 17.62
N ILE A 48 -7.67 2.69 16.36
CA ILE A 48 -8.90 2.74 15.56
C ILE A 48 -9.43 1.33 15.28
N PHE A 49 -8.54 0.43 14.86
CA PHE A 49 -8.89 -0.96 14.52
C PHE A 49 -8.11 -1.95 15.40
N SER A 50 -8.68 -3.14 15.57
CA SER A 50 -8.07 -4.21 16.36
C SER A 50 -6.85 -4.78 15.65
N GLN A 51 -5.75 -4.94 16.39
CA GLN A 51 -4.54 -5.58 15.89
C GLN A 51 -4.77 -7.09 15.70
N HIS A 52 -4.11 -7.67 14.71
CA HIS A 52 -4.29 -9.06 14.36
C HIS A 52 -3.10 -9.90 14.82
N ARG A 53 -3.41 -11.03 15.47
CA ARG A 53 -2.40 -12.04 15.81
C ARG A 53 -2.28 -13.03 14.66
N ILE A 54 -1.07 -13.14 14.13
CA ILE A 54 -0.72 -14.09 13.07
C ILE A 54 0.42 -14.94 13.60
N SER A 55 0.19 -16.25 13.67
CA SER A 55 1.05 -17.16 14.43
C SER A 55 1.26 -16.67 15.87
N ASN A 56 2.50 -16.41 16.30
CA ASN A 56 2.83 -15.92 17.66
C ASN A 56 3.21 -14.43 17.71
N ARG A 57 2.80 -13.64 16.72
CA ARG A 57 3.15 -12.22 16.59
C ARG A 57 1.89 -11.37 16.45
N VAL A 58 1.97 -10.13 16.92
CA VAL A 58 0.89 -9.14 16.81
C VAL A 58 1.29 -8.12 15.76
N TYR A 59 0.40 -7.92 14.79
CA TYR A 59 0.60 -7.05 13.65
C TYR A 59 -0.42 -5.92 13.61
N SER A 60 0.00 -4.79 13.07
CA SER A 60 -0.81 -3.59 12.83
C SER A 60 -0.54 -3.04 11.43
N ASP A 61 -1.20 -1.92 11.13
CA ASP A 61 -1.11 -1.17 9.88
C ASP A 61 0.32 -1.09 9.30
N GLY A 62 0.43 -1.35 8.00
CA GLY A 62 1.70 -1.30 7.26
C GLY A 62 2.22 0.14 7.07
N GLY A 63 1.30 1.10 6.97
CA GLY A 63 1.57 2.52 6.83
C GLY A 63 2.14 3.18 8.09
N LEU A 64 2.06 2.51 9.24
CA LEU A 64 2.58 3.00 10.52
C LEU A 64 4.06 3.39 10.43
N LEU A 65 4.86 2.60 9.70
CA LEU A 65 6.31 2.82 9.57
C LEU A 65 6.69 3.40 8.23
N ASP A 66 6.02 3.01 7.16
CA ASP A 66 6.25 3.52 5.82
C ASP A 66 4.93 3.63 5.06
N ALA A 67 4.55 4.86 4.72
CA ALA A 67 3.29 5.13 4.03
C ALA A 67 3.23 4.46 2.65
N VAL A 68 4.37 4.34 1.97
CA VAL A 68 4.47 3.75 0.64
C VAL A 68 5.71 2.85 0.61
N PRO A 69 5.56 1.54 0.91
CA PRO A 69 6.68 0.64 1.17
C PRO A 69 7.41 0.21 -0.11
N ILE A 70 8.11 1.15 -0.75
CA ILE A 70 8.88 0.93 -1.99
C ILE A 70 9.94 -0.15 -1.82
N TRP A 71 10.51 -0.24 -0.60
CA TRP A 71 11.48 -1.27 -0.27
C TRP A 71 10.90 -2.68 -0.40
N ALA A 72 9.62 -2.88 -0.10
CA ALA A 72 8.99 -4.18 -0.18
C ALA A 72 8.86 -4.63 -1.64
N ALA A 73 8.47 -3.71 -2.53
CA ALA A 73 8.46 -3.98 -3.96
C ALA A 73 9.86 -4.29 -4.51
N ALA A 74 10.90 -3.56 -4.05
CA ALA A 74 12.28 -3.86 -4.42
C ALA A 74 12.77 -5.22 -3.87
N GLU A 75 12.39 -5.60 -2.64
CA GLU A 75 12.68 -6.91 -2.04
C GLU A 75 12.01 -8.06 -2.82
N MET A 76 10.84 -7.80 -3.40
CA MET A 76 10.14 -8.69 -4.32
C MET A 76 10.74 -8.70 -5.75
N GLY A 77 11.83 -7.96 -5.99
CA GLY A 77 12.55 -7.99 -7.28
C GLY A 77 12.13 -6.92 -8.29
N ALA A 78 11.28 -5.96 -7.92
CA ALA A 78 10.90 -4.87 -8.82
C ALA A 78 12.08 -3.94 -9.13
N GLN A 79 12.36 -3.74 -10.42
CA GLN A 79 13.35 -2.77 -10.91
C GLN A 79 12.72 -1.43 -11.28
N TYR A 80 11.45 -1.44 -11.66
CA TYR A 80 10.66 -0.26 -11.96
C TYR A 80 9.45 -0.23 -11.03
N ILE A 81 9.32 0.82 -10.24
CA ILE A 81 8.30 0.92 -9.20
C ILE A 81 7.44 2.15 -9.48
N LEU A 82 6.14 1.91 -9.69
CA LEU A 82 5.13 2.95 -9.69
C LEU A 82 4.57 3.10 -8.26
N ALA A 83 5.05 4.10 -7.54
CA ALA A 83 4.71 4.34 -6.15
C ALA A 83 3.55 5.36 -6.03
N VAL A 84 2.36 4.86 -5.69
CA VAL A 84 1.16 5.70 -5.53
C VAL A 84 0.98 6.10 -4.07
N ASN A 85 1.00 7.39 -3.78
CA ASN A 85 0.74 7.94 -2.45
C ASN A 85 -0.60 8.69 -2.44
N VAL A 86 -1.58 8.16 -1.70
CA VAL A 86 -2.91 8.76 -1.54
C VAL A 86 -3.12 9.39 -0.16
N LEU A 87 -2.12 9.34 0.72
CA LEU A 87 -2.29 9.85 2.08
C LEU A 87 -2.26 11.37 2.08
N PRO A 88 -3.25 12.02 2.74
CA PRO A 88 -3.19 13.46 2.93
C PRO A 88 -2.01 13.81 3.83
N GLU A 89 -1.53 15.04 3.72
CA GLU A 89 -0.64 15.57 4.75
C GLU A 89 -1.36 15.50 6.09
N LEU A 90 -0.72 14.82 7.06
CA LEU A 90 -1.24 14.70 8.42
C LEU A 90 -1.57 16.10 8.94
N PRO A 91 -2.83 16.43 9.30
CA PRO A 91 -3.23 17.82 9.56
C PRO A 91 -2.61 18.36 10.86
N ASN A 92 -2.36 17.49 11.83
CA ASN A 92 -1.87 17.87 13.15
C ASN A 92 -0.34 17.73 13.26
N ALA A 93 0.33 18.85 13.59
CA ALA A 93 1.78 18.89 13.82
C ALA A 93 2.24 17.91 14.91
N ALA A 94 1.45 17.73 15.98
CA ALA A 94 1.79 16.80 17.06
C ALA A 94 1.83 15.35 16.56
N ILE A 95 0.85 14.93 15.74
CA ILE A 95 0.81 13.59 15.15
C ILE A 95 2.00 13.39 14.20
N ARG A 96 2.32 14.40 13.38
CA ARG A 96 3.52 14.37 12.52
C ARG A 96 4.80 14.16 13.32
N GLN A 97 4.97 14.90 14.42
CA GLN A 97 6.17 14.76 15.27
C GLN A 97 6.22 13.42 15.99
N ALA A 98 5.09 12.93 16.51
CA ALA A 98 5.01 11.61 17.12
C ALA A 98 5.39 10.50 16.12
N ALA A 99 4.86 10.56 14.90
CA ALA A 99 5.20 9.60 13.84
C ALA A 99 6.67 9.70 13.42
N LYS A 100 7.25 10.91 13.37
CA LYS A 100 8.68 11.13 13.08
C LYS A 100 9.57 10.57 14.20
N LEU A 101 9.18 10.77 15.47
CA LEU A 101 9.89 10.22 16.62
C LEU A 101 9.83 8.70 16.62
N LEU A 102 8.65 8.12 16.40
CA LEU A 102 8.47 6.68 16.24
C LEU A 102 9.44 6.18 15.16
N ARG A 103 9.37 6.69 13.93
CA ARG A 103 10.28 6.30 12.83
C ARG A 103 11.78 6.46 13.16
N LYS A 104 12.16 7.37 14.07
CA LYS A 104 13.55 7.52 14.51
C LYS A 104 13.98 6.47 15.53
N VAL A 105 13.09 6.12 16.47
CA VAL A 105 13.31 5.05 17.45
C VAL A 105 13.40 3.69 16.74
N MET A 106 12.58 3.51 15.72
CA MET A 106 12.50 2.31 14.92
C MET A 106 13.69 2.29 13.95
N ARG A 107 14.67 1.41 14.19
CA ARG A 107 15.92 1.35 13.41
C ARG A 107 15.75 0.70 12.03
N PHE A 108 14.56 0.80 11.44
CA PHE A 108 14.27 0.28 10.11
C PHE A 108 14.59 1.35 9.07
N ARG A 109 15.66 1.14 8.31
CA ARG A 109 16.10 2.01 7.21
C ARG A 109 16.43 1.15 6.01
N PRO A 110 15.42 0.79 5.19
CA PRO A 110 15.69 0.02 4.00
C PRO A 110 16.48 0.87 3.01
N SER A 111 17.49 0.28 2.39
CA SER A 111 18.18 0.87 1.24
C SER A 111 17.57 0.30 -0.03
N LEU A 112 17.36 1.16 -1.02
CA LEU A 112 16.98 0.72 -2.35
C LEU A 112 18.26 0.50 -3.17
N PRO A 113 18.36 -0.59 -3.96
CA PRO A 113 19.42 -0.73 -4.94
C PRO A 113 19.42 0.45 -5.91
N GLU A 114 20.60 0.90 -6.35
CA GLU A 114 20.73 2.02 -7.30
C GLU A 114 20.06 1.75 -8.65
N SER A 115 19.88 0.47 -9.01
CA SER A 115 19.20 0.03 -10.23
C SER A 115 17.68 0.23 -10.18
N VAL A 116 17.09 0.48 -9.01
CA VAL A 116 15.64 0.60 -8.88
C VAL A 116 15.18 2.01 -9.27
N VAL A 117 14.37 2.09 -10.32
CA VAL A 117 13.75 3.32 -10.79
C VAL A 117 12.38 3.47 -10.12
N VAL A 118 12.15 4.59 -9.43
CA VAL A 118 10.89 4.86 -8.74
C VAL A 118 10.19 6.07 -9.37
N HIS A 119 9.00 5.86 -9.93
CA HIS A 119 8.10 6.92 -10.35
C HIS A 119 7.02 7.12 -9.29
N ARG A 120 6.88 8.32 -8.74
CA ARG A 120 5.94 8.61 -7.65
C ARG A 120 4.74 9.37 -8.17
N ILE A 121 3.55 8.81 -7.97
CA ILE A 121 2.28 9.51 -8.19
C ILE A 121 1.76 9.94 -6.82
N THR A 122 1.49 11.23 -6.65
CA THR A 122 0.88 11.76 -5.42
C THR A 122 -0.52 12.23 -5.77
N ALA A 123 -1.52 11.66 -5.10
CA ALA A 123 -2.90 12.04 -5.33
C ALA A 123 -3.18 13.46 -4.79
N PRO A 124 -4.15 14.19 -5.39
CA PRO A 124 -4.66 15.41 -4.80
C PRO A 124 -5.35 15.13 -3.46
N CYS A 125 -5.61 16.18 -2.68
CA CYS A 125 -6.31 16.03 -1.40
C CYS A 125 -7.68 15.36 -1.60
N LEU A 126 -7.83 14.15 -1.06
CA LEU A 126 -9.03 13.34 -1.22
C LEU A 126 -10.16 13.75 -0.26
N GLY A 127 -9.89 14.59 0.73
CA GLY A 127 -10.88 15.08 1.68
C GLY A 127 -10.33 15.17 3.09
N SER A 128 -11.21 15.18 4.08
CA SER A 128 -10.82 15.23 5.48
C SER A 128 -10.42 13.85 6.03
N VAL A 129 -9.73 13.82 7.18
CA VAL A 129 -9.46 12.58 7.92
C VAL A 129 -10.76 11.84 8.27
N ARG A 130 -11.85 12.58 8.54
CA ARG A 130 -13.16 11.99 8.80
C ARG A 130 -13.69 11.24 7.58
N ASP A 131 -13.50 11.79 6.38
CA ASP A 131 -13.91 11.13 5.15
C ASP A 131 -13.16 9.81 4.96
N ALA A 132 -11.87 9.76 5.31
CA ALA A 132 -11.07 8.53 5.25
C ALA A 132 -11.50 7.44 6.26
N LEU A 133 -12.07 7.84 7.41
CA LEU A 133 -12.48 6.90 8.47
C LEU A 133 -13.89 6.34 8.30
N TYR A 134 -14.77 7.05 7.60
CA TYR A 134 -16.18 6.68 7.47
C TYR A 134 -16.58 6.49 6.01
N TRP A 135 -17.08 5.30 5.71
CA TRP A 135 -17.58 4.99 4.37
C TRP A 135 -18.75 5.89 3.98
N LYS A 136 -18.63 6.50 2.80
CA LYS A 136 -19.73 7.18 2.08
C LYS A 136 -19.57 6.90 0.59
N ARG A 137 -20.64 6.43 -0.06
CA ARG A 137 -20.63 6.10 -1.49
C ARG A 137 -20.07 7.24 -2.34
N ASP A 138 -20.57 8.47 -2.14
CA ASP A 138 -20.19 9.63 -2.96
C ASP A 138 -18.70 9.97 -2.84
N ASN A 139 -18.11 9.79 -1.66
CA ASN A 139 -16.67 9.95 -1.47
C ASN A 139 -15.88 8.89 -2.24
N VAL A 140 -16.32 7.62 -2.15
CA VAL A 140 -15.65 6.51 -2.86
C VAL A 140 -15.68 6.72 -4.36
N VAL A 141 -16.84 7.06 -4.94
CA VAL A 141 -16.97 7.33 -6.37
C VAL A 141 -16.03 8.45 -6.80
N ARG A 142 -16.04 9.58 -6.08
CA ARG A 142 -15.15 10.71 -6.36
C ARG A 142 -13.66 10.34 -6.27
N TRP A 143 -13.27 9.48 -5.33
CA TRP A 143 -11.88 9.03 -5.20
C TRP A 143 -11.45 8.12 -6.35
N VAL A 144 -12.34 7.24 -6.81
CA VAL A 144 -12.08 6.39 -7.99
C VAL A 144 -11.93 7.26 -9.23
N GLU A 145 -12.84 8.20 -9.47
CA GLU A 145 -12.76 9.14 -10.60
C GLU A 145 -11.49 9.99 -10.57
N ALA A 146 -11.07 10.46 -9.38
CA ALA A 146 -9.81 11.17 -9.22
C ALA A 146 -8.60 10.29 -9.57
N GLY A 147 -8.59 9.04 -9.11
CA GLY A 147 -7.53 8.08 -9.45
C GLY A 147 -7.48 7.74 -10.94
N GLU A 148 -8.63 7.58 -11.60
CA GLU A 148 -8.71 7.37 -13.05
C GLU A 148 -8.16 8.56 -13.83
N LYS A 149 -8.48 9.78 -13.41
CA LYS A 149 -7.95 11.01 -13.99
C LYS A 149 -6.44 11.11 -13.82
N ASP A 150 -5.93 10.91 -12.60
CA ASP A 150 -4.50 10.93 -12.30
C ASP A 150 -3.74 9.88 -13.14
N ALA A 151 -4.30 8.67 -13.26
CA ALA A 151 -3.72 7.62 -14.09
C ALA A 151 -3.68 8.00 -15.57
N ALA A 152 -4.76 8.58 -16.10
CA ALA A 152 -4.83 9.01 -17.51
C ALA A 152 -3.82 10.12 -17.83
N GLU A 153 -3.58 11.05 -16.91
CA GLU A 153 -2.60 12.12 -17.06
C GLU A 153 -1.15 11.59 -17.05
N GLN A 154 -0.89 10.52 -16.29
CA GLN A 154 0.44 9.93 -16.13
C GLN A 154 0.73 8.78 -17.12
N VAL A 155 -0.29 8.22 -17.80
CA VAL A 155 -0.15 6.99 -18.60
C VAL A 155 0.93 7.08 -19.67
N ASN A 156 1.09 8.24 -20.31
CA ASN A 156 2.09 8.44 -21.35
C ASN A 156 3.51 8.44 -20.76
N GLN A 157 3.69 9.04 -19.57
CA GLN A 157 4.99 9.03 -18.89
C GLN A 157 5.35 7.63 -18.38
N VAL A 158 4.37 6.91 -17.82
CA VAL A 158 4.56 5.52 -17.36
C VAL A 158 4.92 4.59 -18.53
N ARG A 159 4.25 4.74 -19.69
CA ARG A 159 4.54 3.94 -20.90
C ARG A 159 5.96 4.13 -21.42
N THR A 160 6.52 5.33 -21.30
CA THR A 160 7.91 5.59 -21.69
C THR A 160 8.92 4.92 -20.74
N LEU A 161 8.54 4.70 -19.48
CA LEU A 161 9.40 4.07 -18.46
C LEU A 161 9.37 2.53 -18.53
N SER A 162 8.31 1.93 -19.07
CA SER A 162 8.12 0.47 -19.17
C SER A 162 8.72 -0.19 -20.43
N GLN A 163 9.50 0.54 -21.24
CA GLN A 163 10.25 -0.04 -22.37
C GLN A 163 11.69 -0.30 -21.91
N PRO A 164 12.03 -1.55 -21.56
CA PRO A 164 12.04 -2.65 -22.53
C PRO A 164 11.09 -3.80 -22.16
N GLU A 165 10.30 -4.23 -23.15
CA GLU A 165 9.63 -5.54 -23.26
C GLU A 165 8.97 -6.13 -21.99
N ILE A 166 8.05 -5.42 -21.35
CA ILE A 166 6.98 -6.09 -20.59
C ILE A 166 5.80 -6.27 -21.53
N PRO A 167 5.47 -7.49 -21.97
CA PRO A 167 4.21 -7.74 -22.67
C PRO A 167 3.09 -7.41 -21.69
N LEU A 168 2.41 -6.28 -21.91
CA LEU A 168 1.10 -6.08 -21.33
C LEU A 168 0.20 -7.08 -22.07
N ASP A 169 -0.14 -8.20 -21.43
CA ASP A 169 -1.11 -9.14 -21.99
C ASP A 169 -2.35 -8.33 -22.41
N SER A 170 -2.62 -8.37 -23.72
CA SER A 170 -3.65 -7.58 -24.41
C SER A 170 -5.08 -7.94 -24.01
N ASP A 171 -5.24 -8.83 -23.04
CA ASP A 171 -6.49 -9.50 -22.68
C ASP A 171 -7.14 -8.91 -21.42
N TRP A 172 -6.62 -7.80 -20.88
CA TRP A 172 -7.27 -7.09 -19.79
C TRP A 172 -8.61 -6.48 -20.26
N SER A 173 -9.70 -7.19 -19.99
CA SER A 173 -11.07 -6.72 -20.12
C SER A 173 -11.57 -6.32 -18.73
N PRO A 174 -12.12 -5.10 -18.53
CA PRO A 174 -12.72 -4.73 -17.26
C PRO A 174 -13.93 -5.64 -17.05
N ALA A 175 -13.80 -6.62 -16.15
CA ALA A 175 -14.90 -7.47 -15.74
C ALA A 175 -16.03 -6.57 -15.26
N ARG A 176 -17.16 -6.64 -15.97
CA ARG A 176 -18.41 -5.98 -15.59
C ARG A 176 -18.89 -6.61 -14.29
N TYR A 177 -18.91 -5.83 -13.21
CA TYR A 177 -19.65 -6.16 -11.99
C TYR A 177 -21.15 -5.99 -12.21
#